data_AF-A0A7S2MDL2-F1
#
_entry.id   AF-A0A7S2MDL2-F1
#
_cell.length_a   1.000
_cell.length_b   1.000
_cell.length_c   1.000
_cell.angle_alpha   90.00
_cell.angle_beta   90.00
_cell.angle_gamma   90.00
#
_symmetry.space_group_name_H-M   'P 1'
#
loop_
_entity.id
_entity.type
_entity.pdbx_description
1 polymer ?
#
loop_
_entity_poly.entity_id
_entity_poly.type
_entity_poly.pdbx_seq_one_letter_code
_entity_poly.pdbx_strand_id
1 'polypeptide(L)'
;GPACWEVDQIETLIDAGMNIARFNFSHGDHKGHKACLDRLREAANNKNQNVAVMLDTKGPEIRSGFFANGAKNICLTKGDTLTLTTDYDYKGDSHKIACSYPSLPTSVKPGQSILVADGSL
;
A
#
# COMPACT_ATOMS: atom_id res chain seq x y z
N GLY A 1 1.40 -2.08 -13.44
CA GLY A 1 0.20 -1.73 -12.63
C GLY A 1 -0.96 -1.37 -13.55
N PRO A 2 -2.15 -0.96 -13.07
CA PRO A 2 -3.34 -0.74 -13.90
C PRO A 2 -3.13 0.18 -15.12
N ALA A 3 -2.22 1.15 -15.02
CA ALA A 3 -1.88 2.06 -16.11
C ALA A 3 -1.04 1.43 -17.24
N CYS A 4 -0.42 0.27 -17.02
CA CYS A 4 0.58 -0.29 -17.93
C CYS A 4 0.64 -1.83 -17.94
N TRP A 5 -0.42 -2.51 -17.51
CA TRP A 5 -0.42 -3.98 -17.37
C TRP A 5 -0.91 -4.73 -18.61
N GLU A 6 -1.32 -4.03 -19.68
CA GLU A 6 -1.69 -4.65 -20.95
C GLU A 6 -0.44 -5.00 -21.75
N VAL A 7 -0.49 -6.08 -22.53
CA VAL A 7 0.68 -6.64 -23.24
C VAL A 7 1.38 -5.58 -24.10
N ASP A 8 0.64 -4.85 -24.94
CA ASP A 8 1.19 -3.79 -25.82
C ASP A 8 1.91 -2.67 -25.06
N GLN A 9 1.42 -2.33 -23.86
CA GLN A 9 2.04 -1.31 -23.01
C GLN A 9 3.31 -1.85 -22.36
N ILE A 10 3.30 -3.10 -21.90
CA ILE A 10 4.49 -3.77 -21.37
C ILE A 10 5.56 -3.86 -22.45
N GLU A 11 5.18 -4.23 -23.66
CA GLU A 11 6.06 -4.26 -24.83
C GLU A 11 6.72 -2.90 -25.10
N THR A 12 5.96 -1.82 -25.05
CA THR A 12 6.49 -0.46 -25.20
C THR A 12 7.50 -0.12 -24.09
N LEU A 13 7.24 -0.57 -22.87
CA LEU A 13 8.18 -0.39 -21.75
C LEU A 13 9.46 -1.22 -21.93
N ILE A 14 9.36 -2.44 -22.45
CA ILE A 14 10.52 -3.29 -22.77
C ILE A 14 11.38 -2.60 -23.84
N ASP A 15 10.77 -2.11 -24.92
CA ASP A 15 11.47 -1.37 -25.99
C ASP A 15 12.11 -0.07 -25.46
N ALA A 16 11.48 0.57 -24.48
CA ALA A 16 12.03 1.74 -23.79
C ALA A 16 13.16 1.41 -22.78
N GLY A 17 13.48 0.13 -22.56
CA GLY A 17 14.60 -0.32 -21.72
C GLY A 17 14.22 -0.90 -20.37
N MET A 18 12.96 -1.32 -20.16
CA MET A 18 12.58 -1.99 -18.90
C MET A 18 13.23 -3.38 -18.80
N ASN A 19 14.14 -3.56 -17.83
CA ASN A 19 14.79 -4.86 -17.57
C ASN A 19 14.21 -5.64 -16.38
N ILE A 20 13.50 -4.95 -15.47
CA ILE A 20 12.90 -5.55 -14.27
C ILE A 20 11.48 -5.03 -14.11
N ALA A 21 10.51 -5.95 -13.98
CA ALA A 21 9.15 -5.62 -13.61
C ALA A 21 8.96 -5.80 -12.09
N ARG A 22 8.59 -4.72 -11.39
CA ARG A 22 8.32 -4.71 -9.95
C ARG A 22 6.85 -5.01 -9.65
N PHE A 23 6.61 -6.02 -8.81
CA PHE A 23 5.30 -6.42 -8.30
C PHE A 23 5.20 -5.99 -6.84
N ASN A 24 4.47 -4.90 -6.59
CA ASN A 24 4.26 -4.38 -5.24
C ASN A 24 3.08 -5.10 -4.56
N PHE A 25 3.37 -5.94 -3.55
CA PHE A 25 2.36 -6.71 -2.82
C PHE A 25 1.63 -5.91 -1.72
N SER A 26 1.94 -4.63 -1.52
CA SER A 26 1.13 -3.75 -0.67
C SER A 26 -0.25 -3.44 -1.27
N HIS A 27 -0.46 -3.78 -2.55
CA HIS A 27 -1.71 -3.60 -3.28
C HIS A 27 -2.06 -4.86 -4.11
N GLY A 28 -3.33 -4.97 -4.50
CA GLY A 28 -3.84 -6.06 -5.34
C GLY A 28 -4.03 -7.38 -4.58
N ASP A 29 -4.36 -8.43 -5.33
CA ASP A 29 -4.54 -9.78 -4.83
C ASP A 29 -3.69 -10.78 -5.65
N HIS A 30 -3.61 -12.03 -5.19
CA HIS A 30 -2.82 -13.07 -5.87
C HIS A 30 -3.27 -13.31 -7.32
N LYS A 31 -4.56 -13.18 -7.62
CA LYS A 31 -5.11 -13.42 -8.96
C LYS A 31 -4.68 -12.31 -9.93
N GLY A 32 -4.75 -11.05 -9.49
CA GLY A 32 -4.30 -9.89 -10.23
C GLY A 32 -2.80 -9.91 -10.50
N HIS A 33 -2.00 -10.28 -9.50
CA HIS A 33 -0.55 -10.44 -9.67
C HIS A 33 -0.21 -11.56 -10.65
N LYS A 34 -0.90 -12.71 -10.60
CA LYS A 34 -0.70 -13.80 -11.56
C LYS A 34 -1.02 -13.37 -12.99
N ALA A 35 -2.15 -12.69 -13.21
CA ALA A 35 -2.52 -12.19 -14.53
C ALA A 35 -1.50 -11.19 -15.08
N CYS A 36 -0.96 -10.31 -14.22
CA CYS A 36 0.09 -9.37 -14.62
C CYS A 36 1.41 -10.09 -14.97
N LEU A 37 1.76 -11.17 -14.26
CA LEU A 37 2.94 -11.98 -14.57
C LEU A 37 2.80 -12.69 -15.92
N ASP A 38 1.61 -13.20 -16.23
CA ASP A 38 1.36 -13.90 -17.49
C ASP A 38 1.50 -12.96 -18.69
N ARG A 39 0.92 -11.76 -18.61
CA ARG A 39 1.08 -10.72 -19.64
C ARG A 39 2.52 -10.25 -19.79
N LEU A 40 3.26 -10.14 -18.70
CA LEU A 40 4.69 -9.80 -18.74
C LEU A 40 5.50 -10.86 -19.49
N ARG A 41 5.21 -12.15 -19.25
CA ARG A 41 5.90 -13.26 -19.93
C ARG A 41 5.56 -13.30 -21.41
N GLU A 42 4.30 -13.05 -21.76
CA GLU A 42 3.87 -12.88 -23.15
C GLU A 42 4.62 -11.75 -23.85
N ALA A 43 4.61 -10.54 -23.29
CA ALA A 43 5.32 -9.38 -23.85
C ALA A 43 6.83 -9.63 -24.00
N ALA A 44 7.47 -10.24 -23.00
CA ALA A 44 8.89 -10.58 -23.05
C ALA A 44 9.21 -11.60 -24.16
N ASN A 45 8.34 -12.59 -24.37
CA ASN A 45 8.46 -13.56 -25.47
C ASN A 45 8.27 -12.87 -26.83
N ASN A 46 7.27 -12.00 -26.97
CA ASN A 46 7.00 -11.26 -28.20
C ASN A 46 8.19 -10.38 -28.62
N LYS A 47 8.87 -9.77 -27.65
CA LYS A 47 10.07 -8.93 -27.87
C LYS A 47 11.38 -9.71 -27.92
N ASN A 48 11.36 -11.01 -27.67
CA ASN A 48 12.55 -11.85 -27.53
C ASN A 48 13.57 -11.24 -26.54
N GLN A 49 13.08 -10.72 -25.42
CA GLN A 49 13.90 -10.10 -24.38
C GLN A 49 13.72 -10.79 -23.03
N ASN A 50 14.79 -10.82 -22.24
CA ASN A 50 14.74 -11.29 -20.85
C ASN A 50 14.39 -10.14 -19.91
N VAL A 51 13.24 -10.25 -19.24
CA VAL A 51 12.81 -9.32 -18.20
C VAL A 51 12.74 -10.06 -16.87
N ALA A 52 13.44 -9.54 -15.86
CA ALA A 52 13.41 -10.10 -14.52
C ALA A 52 12.12 -9.68 -13.78
N VAL A 53 11.72 -10.49 -12.80
CA VAL A 53 10.56 -10.20 -11.96
C VAL A 53 11.06 -9.94 -10.54
N MET A 54 10.70 -8.78 -9.99
CA MET A 54 10.97 -8.43 -8.61
C MET A 54 9.66 -8.45 -7.83
N LEU A 55 9.56 -9.33 -6.83
CA LEU A 55 8.49 -9.29 -5.85
C LEU A 55 8.91 -8.37 -4.72
N ASP A 56 8.16 -7.29 -4.54
CA ASP A 56 8.34 -6.36 -3.43
C ASP A 56 7.33 -6.69 -2.34
N THR A 57 7.85 -7.14 -1.20
CA THR A 57 7.03 -7.57 -0.08
C THR A 57 6.39 -6.37 0.58
N LYS A 58 5.13 -6.53 1.00
CA LYS A 58 4.42 -5.53 1.80
C LYS A 58 5.19 -5.07 3.05
N GLY A 59 5.93 -5.99 3.67
CA GLY A 59 6.67 -5.74 4.92
C GLY A 59 5.76 -5.53 6.13
N PRO A 60 6.34 -5.37 7.33
CA PRO A 60 5.61 -4.95 8.51
C PRO A 60 5.24 -3.47 8.36
N GLU A 61 3.94 -3.17 8.34
CA GLU A 61 3.41 -1.81 8.27
C GLU A 61 2.36 -1.59 9.36
N ILE A 62 2.33 -0.37 9.87
CA ILE A 62 1.32 0.09 10.83
C ILE A 62 0.32 0.94 10.05
N ARG A 63 -0.96 0.55 10.05
CA ARG A 63 -2.04 1.24 9.34
C ARG A 63 -3.13 1.70 10.29
N SER A 64 -3.82 2.77 9.90
CA SER A 64 -5.08 3.17 10.51
C SER A 64 -6.21 2.23 10.07
N GLY A 65 -7.19 2.01 10.95
CA GLY A 65 -8.43 1.29 10.61
C GLY A 65 -9.42 2.13 9.81
N PHE A 66 -10.62 1.59 9.62
CA PHE A 66 -11.69 2.24 8.85
C PHE A 66 -12.42 3.32 9.67
N PHE A 67 -12.97 4.32 8.99
CA PHE A 67 -13.80 5.34 9.62
C PHE A 67 -15.27 4.93 9.73
N ALA A 68 -15.97 5.52 10.70
CA ALA A 68 -17.41 5.37 10.88
C ALA A 68 -18.19 5.93 9.69
N ASN A 69 -19.43 5.46 9.53
CA ASN A 69 -20.39 5.96 8.53
C ASN A 69 -19.91 5.91 7.07
N GLY A 70 -18.95 5.03 6.75
CA GLY A 70 -18.38 4.94 5.41
C GLY A 70 -17.60 6.19 4.96
N ALA A 71 -17.20 7.03 5.92
CA ALA A 71 -16.42 8.22 5.62
C ALA A 71 -15.09 7.84 4.95
N LYS A 72 -14.70 8.60 3.92
CA LYS A 72 -13.42 8.42 3.22
C LYS A 72 -12.27 9.15 3.92
N ASN A 73 -12.59 10.17 4.71
CA ASN A 73 -11.65 10.99 5.46
C ASN A 73 -12.33 11.54 6.72
N ILE A 74 -11.49 12.03 7.64
CA ILE A 74 -11.89 12.78 8.82
C ILE A 74 -11.08 14.08 8.86
N CYS A 75 -11.66 15.14 9.40
CA CYS A 75 -10.95 16.39 9.63
C CYS A 75 -10.46 16.42 11.08
N LEU A 76 -9.20 16.82 11.27
CA LEU A 76 -8.59 17.01 12.58
C LEU A 76 -8.24 18.48 12.75
N THR A 77 -8.46 19.02 13.95
CA THR A 77 -8.07 20.40 14.29
C THR A 77 -6.79 20.36 15.12
N LYS A 78 -5.85 21.25 14.79
CA LYS A 78 -4.61 21.38 15.57
C LYS A 78 -4.93 21.73 17.02
N GLY A 79 -4.35 20.96 17.95
CA GLY A 79 -4.53 21.14 19.39
C GLY A 79 -5.58 20.21 20.00
N ASP A 80 -6.42 19.57 19.18
CA ASP A 80 -7.37 18.58 19.67
C ASP A 80 -6.67 17.27 20.06
N THR A 81 -7.23 16.62 21.08
CA THR A 81 -6.76 15.30 21.51
C THR A 81 -7.33 14.22 20.60
N LEU A 82 -6.44 13.48 19.92
CA LEU A 82 -6.77 12.30 19.14
C LEU A 82 -6.31 11.04 19.87
N THR A 83 -7.20 10.06 20.02
CA THR A 83 -6.88 8.77 20.66
C THR A 83 -6.59 7.69 19.62
N LEU A 84 -5.50 6.95 19.79
CA LEU A 84 -5.21 5.74 19.00
C LEU A 84 -5.61 4.50 19.81
N THR A 85 -6.42 3.62 19.22
CA THR A 85 -6.82 2.33 19.82
C THR A 85 -6.22 1.16 19.07
N THR A 86 -5.87 0.10 19.78
CA THR A 86 -5.40 -1.17 19.20
C THR A 86 -6.54 -2.14 18.88
N ASP A 87 -7.76 -1.81 19.28
CA ASP A 87 -8.99 -2.44 18.79
C ASP A 87 -9.19 -2.07 17.30
N TYR A 88 -8.81 -2.99 16.41
CA TYR A 88 -8.79 -2.73 14.97
C TYR A 88 -10.18 -2.76 14.32
N ASP A 89 -11.19 -3.33 15.00
CA ASP A 89 -12.57 -3.37 14.53
C ASP A 89 -13.31 -2.04 14.77
N TYR A 90 -12.78 -1.21 15.68
CA TYR A 90 -13.31 0.12 15.97
C TYR A 90 -13.35 1.00 14.72
N LYS A 91 -14.53 1.57 14.44
CA LYS A 91 -14.73 2.52 13.34
C LYS A 91 -14.42 3.94 13.83
N GLY A 92 -13.34 4.52 13.31
CA GLY A 92 -12.79 5.78 13.80
C GLY A 92 -13.54 7.04 13.38
N ASP A 93 -13.27 8.12 14.11
CA ASP A 93 -13.78 9.49 13.90
C ASP A 93 -12.70 10.53 14.25
N SER A 94 -13.08 11.82 14.37
CA SER A 94 -12.18 12.93 14.71
C SER A 94 -11.58 12.88 16.11
N HIS A 95 -12.03 11.97 16.98
CA HIS A 95 -11.58 11.84 18.37
C HIS A 95 -10.83 10.54 18.64
N LYS A 96 -11.12 9.47 17.89
CA LYS A 96 -10.49 8.18 18.08
C LYS A 96 -10.34 7.41 16.77
N ILE A 97 -9.17 6.85 16.50
CA ILE A 97 -8.91 6.00 15.33
C ILE A 97 -8.23 4.68 15.73
N ALA A 98 -8.53 3.63 14.97
CA ALA A 98 -7.92 2.31 15.15
C ALA A 98 -6.52 2.24 14.53
N CYS A 99 -5.63 1.45 15.11
CA CYS A 99 -4.27 1.20 14.67
C CYS A 99 -4.02 -0.32 14.58
N SER A 100 -3.43 -0.77 13.48
CA SER A 100 -3.20 -2.20 13.21
C SER A 100 -2.06 -2.82 14.04
N TYR A 101 -1.38 -2.04 14.88
CA TYR A 101 -0.23 -2.49 15.67
C TYR A 101 -0.58 -2.64 17.15
N PRO A 102 -0.83 -3.89 17.64
CA PRO A 102 -1.30 -4.12 19.01
C PRO A 102 -0.31 -3.70 20.09
N SER A 103 0.98 -3.70 19.76
CA SER A 103 2.05 -3.32 20.69
C SER A 103 2.30 -1.81 20.73
N LEU A 104 1.55 -0.99 19.99
CA LEU A 104 1.72 0.47 19.99
C LEU A 104 1.81 1.06 21.41
N PRO A 105 0.95 0.71 22.39
CA PRO A 105 0.99 1.30 23.73
C PRO A 105 2.28 1.01 24.52
N THR A 106 2.98 -0.07 24.19
CA THR A 106 4.25 -0.46 24.83
C THR A 106 5.48 -0.08 24.01
N SER A 107 5.31 0.20 22.72
CA SER A 107 6.38 0.65 21.83
C SER A 107 6.62 2.15 21.86
N VAL A 108 5.69 2.94 22.41
CA VAL A 108 5.83 4.40 22.53
C VAL A 108 5.96 4.86 23.98
N LYS A 109 6.40 6.10 24.17
CA LYS A 109 6.57 6.79 25.45
C LYS A 109 5.94 8.18 25.39
N PRO A 110 5.50 8.73 26.54
CA PRO A 110 5.02 10.11 26.61
C PRO A 110 6.02 11.09 25.98
N GLY A 111 5.51 12.01 25.15
CA GLY A 111 6.31 12.99 24.42
C GLY A 111 6.86 12.54 23.07
N GLN A 112 6.71 11.26 22.68
CA GLN A 112 7.08 10.81 21.34
C GLN A 112 6.07 11.26 20.28
N SER A 113 6.58 11.66 19.12
CA SER A 113 5.78 11.97 17.95
C SER A 113 5.33 10.69 17.24
N ILE A 114 4.06 10.64 16.86
CA ILE A 114 3.50 9.60 15.98
C ILE A 114 3.14 10.29 14.68
N LEU A 115 3.77 9.89 13.59
CA LEU A 115 3.50 10.41 12.25
C LEU A 115 2.42 9.57 11.58
N VAL A 116 1.46 10.21 10.92
CA VAL A 116 0.39 9.52 10.18
C VAL A 116 0.37 10.03 8.73
N ALA A 117 0.01 9.13 7.79
CA ALA A 117 -0.08 9.43 6.36
C ALA A 117 1.21 10.07 5.80
N ASP A 118 2.34 9.36 5.93
CA ASP A 118 3.66 9.79 5.46
C ASP A 118 4.10 11.16 6.01
N GLY A 119 3.70 11.48 7.24
CA GLY A 119 4.03 12.74 7.92
C GLY A 119 3.13 13.91 7.56
N SER A 120 1.95 13.64 6.97
CA SER A 120 0.91 14.65 6.78
C SER A 120 0.25 15.09 8.09
N LEU A 121 0.35 14.26 9.12
CA LEU A 121 -0.05 14.52 10.51
C LEU A 121 1.11 14.20 11.46
#